data_AF-D1G020-F1
#
_entry.id   AF-D1G020-F1
#
_cell.length_a   1.000
_cell.length_b   1.000
_cell.length_c   1.000
_cell.angle_alpha   90.00
_cell.angle_beta   90.00
_cell.angle_gamma   90.00
#
_symmetry.space_group_name_H-M   'P 1'
#
loop_
_entity.id
_entity.type
_entity.pdbx_description
1 polymer ?
#
loop_
_entity_poly.entity_id
_entity_poly.type
_entity_poly.pdbx_seq_one_letter_code
_entity_poly.pdbx_strand_id
1 'polypeptide(L)'
;DIVRIERNDDSPLQLTRKMEVTINATVKARCPIQRFLGQYWKLFPVASVSDKPDWTKPLQNPPFKSGNTPSSVHISAHSLSWGVYLLNFSVYIVTYDPKIPLKKGSDSMYISVVRSPLQAVIPGDTNITVNFTDGLTLNGNMSSDPDAENPLEGLHFFWYCTTDPRNYDGHEITVGSKEVCLPEQVDLRWTWASGPILTLL
;
A
#
# COMPACT_ATOMS: atom_id res chain seq x y z
N ASP A 1 28.69 -5.57 -19.42
CA ASP A 1 27.61 -6.50 -19.04
C ASP A 1 26.38 -5.69 -18.64
N ILE A 2 25.19 -6.14 -19.04
CA ILE A 2 23.94 -5.47 -18.70
C ILE A 2 23.29 -6.28 -17.59
N VAL A 3 23.13 -5.68 -16.42
CA VAL A 3 22.28 -6.16 -15.33
C VAL A 3 21.15 -5.15 -15.22
N ARG A 4 19.91 -5.60 -15.43
CA ARG A 4 18.77 -4.69 -15.44
C ARG A 4 17.53 -5.36 -14.89
N ILE A 5 16.86 -4.71 -13.95
CA ILE A 5 15.53 -5.10 -13.48
C ILE A 5 14.52 -4.69 -14.55
N GLU A 6 13.60 -5.59 -14.89
CA GLU A 6 12.52 -5.35 -15.83
C GLU A 6 11.48 -4.43 -15.20
N ARG A 7 11.22 -3.30 -15.86
CA ARG A 7 10.31 -2.23 -15.42
C ARG A 7 9.76 -1.52 -16.65
N ASN A 8 8.52 -1.04 -16.55
CA ASN A 8 7.86 -0.31 -17.64
C ASN A 8 8.49 1.08 -17.82
N ASP A 9 8.83 1.74 -16.72
CA ASP A 9 9.49 3.04 -16.68
C ASP A 9 10.42 3.13 -15.45
N ASP A 10 10.99 4.30 -15.19
CA ASP A 10 11.88 4.55 -14.05
C ASP A 10 11.14 5.00 -12.78
N SER A 11 9.81 4.96 -12.76
CA SER A 11 9.02 5.29 -11.58
C SER A 11 9.10 4.19 -10.51
N PRO A 12 8.92 4.52 -9.22
CA PRO A 12 8.80 3.53 -8.17
C PRO A 12 7.59 2.62 -8.40
N LEU A 13 7.75 1.33 -8.17
CA LEU A 13 6.64 0.39 -8.20
C LEU A 13 5.74 0.64 -6.99
N GLN A 14 4.48 1.02 -7.23
CA GLN A 14 3.49 1.17 -6.16
C GLN A 14 2.70 -0.12 -5.98
N LEU A 15 2.58 -0.56 -4.73
CA LEU A 15 1.82 -1.73 -4.31
C LEU A 15 0.93 -1.36 -3.12
N THR A 16 -0.22 -2.01 -2.99
CA THR A 16 -0.97 -2.06 -1.72
C THR A 16 -0.62 -3.36 -0.98
N ARG A 17 -1.04 -3.51 0.28
CA ARG A 17 -0.73 -4.74 1.03
C ARG A 17 -1.39 -5.99 0.44
N LYS A 18 -2.49 -5.88 -0.30
CA LYS A 18 -3.14 -7.03 -0.95
C LYS A 18 -2.59 -7.37 -2.33
N MET A 19 -1.73 -6.53 -2.91
CA MET A 19 -1.16 -6.79 -4.23
C MET A 19 -0.02 -7.79 -4.16
N GLU A 20 0.12 -8.56 -5.24
CA GLU A 20 1.25 -9.48 -5.46
C GLU A 20 1.94 -9.11 -6.77
N VAL A 21 3.26 -9.33 -6.84
CA VAL A 21 4.02 -9.03 -8.04
C VAL A 21 5.21 -9.96 -8.18
N THR A 22 5.50 -10.35 -9.42
CA THR A 22 6.75 -11.02 -9.78
C THR A 22 7.63 -10.03 -10.53
N ILE A 23 8.84 -9.81 -10.02
CA ILE A 23 9.83 -8.90 -10.59
C ILE A 23 10.93 -9.76 -11.21
N ASN A 24 11.24 -9.48 -12.48
CA ASN A 24 12.26 -10.19 -13.23
C ASN A 24 13.47 -9.28 -13.47
N ALA A 25 14.62 -9.89 -13.74
CA ALA A 25 15.82 -9.20 -14.14
C ALA A 25 16.49 -9.91 -15.32
N THR A 26 17.06 -9.10 -16.21
CA THR A 26 17.85 -9.56 -17.34
C THR A 26 19.34 -9.42 -17.02
N VAL A 27 20.10 -10.50 -17.26
CA VAL A 27 21.56 -10.53 -17.16
C VAL A 27 22.16 -10.85 -18.53
N LYS A 28 22.93 -9.93 -19.10
CA LYS A 28 23.74 -10.15 -20.30
C LYS A 28 25.21 -10.04 -19.93
N ALA A 29 25.85 -11.20 -19.73
CA ALA A 29 27.27 -11.33 -19.47
C ALA A 29 27.94 -12.09 -20.62
N ARG A 30 28.99 -11.53 -21.21
CA ARG A 30 29.85 -12.25 -22.18
C ARG A 30 31.22 -12.48 -21.55
N CYS A 31 31.37 -13.62 -20.88
CA CYS A 31 32.60 -13.99 -20.20
C CYS A 31 33.02 -15.43 -20.56
N PRO A 32 33.87 -15.61 -21.59
CA PRO A 32 34.28 -16.94 -22.08
C PRO A 32 34.99 -17.82 -21.04
N ILE A 33 35.59 -17.19 -20.04
CA ILE A 33 36.38 -17.82 -18.97
C ILE A 33 35.63 -17.82 -17.63
N GLN A 34 34.30 -17.69 -17.68
CA GLN A 34 33.43 -17.75 -16.51
C GLN A 34 33.50 -19.14 -15.86
N ARG A 35 33.83 -19.16 -14.57
CA ARG A 35 33.72 -20.35 -13.72
C ARG A 35 32.37 -20.41 -13.03
N PHE A 36 31.91 -19.28 -12.50
CA PHE A 36 30.68 -19.21 -11.72
C PHE A 36 30.00 -17.84 -11.90
N LEU A 37 28.67 -17.86 -11.98
CA LEU A 37 27.80 -16.67 -12.01
C LEU A 37 26.85 -16.75 -10.81
N GLY A 38 27.07 -15.89 -9.83
CA GLY A 38 26.18 -15.73 -8.70
C GLY A 38 25.20 -14.60 -8.92
N GLN A 39 23.94 -14.82 -8.53
CA GLN A 39 22.86 -13.85 -8.63
C GLN A 39 22.11 -13.86 -7.31
N TYR A 40 21.75 -12.69 -6.81
CA TYR A 40 20.98 -12.58 -5.57
C TYR A 40 20.19 -11.27 -5.50
N TRP A 41 19.12 -11.32 -4.72
CA TRP A 41 18.25 -10.18 -4.41
C TRP A 41 18.46 -9.74 -2.97
N LYS A 42 18.40 -8.43 -2.73
CA LYS A 42 18.34 -7.85 -1.39
C LYS A 42 17.28 -6.77 -1.35
N LEU A 43 16.59 -6.69 -0.22
CA LEU A 43 15.62 -5.64 0.05
C LEU A 43 16.10 -4.77 1.20
N PHE A 44 15.97 -3.46 1.05
CA PHE A 44 16.38 -2.49 2.06
C PHE A 44 15.22 -1.57 2.39
N PRO A 45 14.82 -1.43 3.66
CA PRO A 45 13.89 -0.36 4.04
C PRO A 45 14.58 1.00 3.88
N VAL A 46 13.85 1.99 3.36
CA VAL A 46 14.31 3.37 3.20
C VAL A 46 13.23 4.34 3.67
N ALA A 47 13.62 5.56 4.04
CA ALA A 47 12.68 6.56 4.56
C ALA A 47 11.75 7.10 3.46
N SER A 48 12.28 7.33 2.26
CA SER A 48 11.52 7.80 1.11
C SER A 48 12.12 7.34 -0.23
N VAL A 49 11.38 7.57 -1.31
CA VAL A 49 11.89 7.33 -2.67
C VAL A 49 13.09 8.25 -2.90
N SER A 50 14.11 7.73 -3.56
CA SER A 50 15.40 8.40 -3.82
C SER A 50 16.38 8.46 -2.64
N ASP A 51 15.99 8.01 -1.44
CA ASP A 51 16.93 7.90 -0.33
C ASP A 51 17.91 6.73 -0.50
N LYS A 52 19.16 6.97 -0.12
CA LYS A 52 20.19 5.93 -0.15
C LYS A 52 19.94 4.90 0.97
N PRO A 53 19.91 3.60 0.67
CA PRO A 53 19.74 2.57 1.69
C PRO A 53 21.03 2.40 2.51
N ASP A 54 20.87 1.94 3.74
CA ASP A 54 21.98 1.36 4.50
C ASP A 54 22.29 -0.04 3.92
N TRP A 55 23.26 -0.09 3.01
CA TRP A 55 23.70 -1.32 2.33
C TRP A 55 24.19 -2.42 3.29
N THR A 56 24.49 -2.08 4.54
CA THR A 56 24.91 -3.04 5.57
C THR A 56 23.74 -3.72 6.27
N LYS A 57 22.51 -3.21 6.11
CA LYS A 57 21.31 -3.68 6.80
C LYS A 57 20.19 -4.04 5.81
N PRO A 58 20.38 -5.07 4.98
CA PRO A 58 19.25 -5.65 4.25
C PRO A 58 18.24 -6.26 5.22
N LEU A 59 16.99 -6.38 4.78
CA LEU A 59 15.98 -7.15 5.49
C LEU A 59 16.47 -8.60 5.62
N GLN A 60 16.56 -9.12 6.84
CA GLN A 60 17.19 -10.42 7.13
C GLN A 60 16.40 -11.59 6.54
N ASN A 61 15.07 -11.51 6.60
CA ASN A 61 14.15 -12.48 6.03
C ASN A 61 13.27 -11.76 5.02
N PRO A 62 13.78 -11.45 3.81
CA PRO A 62 12.96 -10.79 2.82
C PRO A 62 11.76 -11.67 2.50
N PRO A 63 10.56 -11.10 2.36
CA PRO A 63 9.32 -11.86 2.28
C PRO A 63 9.07 -12.37 0.85
N PHE A 64 10.15 -12.69 0.15
CA PHE A 64 10.16 -13.23 -1.18
C PHE A 64 11.13 -14.40 -1.25
N LYS A 65 10.74 -15.42 -2.00
CA LYS A 65 11.64 -16.52 -2.34
C LYS A 65 12.35 -16.15 -3.64
N SER A 66 13.65 -16.42 -3.71
CA SER A 66 14.30 -16.58 -5.01
C SER A 66 13.46 -17.59 -5.78
N GLY A 67 12.94 -17.22 -6.96
CA GLY A 67 12.21 -18.17 -7.79
C GLY A 67 13.07 -19.38 -8.17
N ASN A 68 12.48 -20.34 -8.89
CA ASN A 68 13.23 -21.42 -9.53
C ASN A 68 14.35 -20.87 -10.45
N THR A 69 14.21 -19.62 -10.90
CA THR A 69 15.25 -18.83 -11.55
C THR A 69 15.77 -17.74 -10.61
N PRO A 70 17.10 -17.63 -10.41
CA PRO A 70 17.67 -16.65 -9.49
C PRO A 70 17.55 -15.19 -9.98
N SER A 71 17.08 -14.99 -11.22
CA SER A 71 16.78 -13.68 -11.82
C SER A 71 15.32 -13.26 -11.65
N SER A 72 14.50 -14.00 -10.87
CA SER A 72 13.12 -13.62 -10.56
C SER A 72 12.85 -13.65 -9.06
N VAL A 73 11.99 -12.75 -8.62
CA VAL A 73 11.56 -12.63 -7.22
C VAL A 73 10.06 -12.38 -7.16
N HIS A 74 9.35 -13.13 -6.33
CA HIS A 74 7.91 -12.98 -6.13
C HIS A 74 7.61 -12.39 -4.75
N ILE A 75 6.92 -11.25 -4.74
CA ILE A 75 6.45 -10.56 -3.54
C ILE A 75 4.96 -10.88 -3.42
N SER A 76 4.61 -11.64 -2.38
CA SER A 76 3.23 -12.05 -2.10
C SER A 76 2.45 -10.97 -1.34
N ALA A 77 1.13 -11.13 -1.25
CA ALA A 77 0.27 -10.25 -0.49
C ALA A 77 0.63 -10.32 1.01
N HIS A 78 0.46 -9.20 1.71
CA HIS A 78 0.71 -8.97 3.14
C HIS A 78 2.15 -9.21 3.60
N SER A 79 3.05 -9.47 2.64
CA SER A 79 4.42 -9.90 2.88
C SER A 79 5.33 -8.73 3.29
N LEU A 80 5.00 -7.51 2.84
CA LEU A 80 5.64 -6.25 3.22
C LEU A 80 4.69 -5.36 4.05
N SER A 81 5.25 -4.70 5.06
CA SER A 81 4.58 -3.61 5.78
C SER A 81 4.61 -2.32 4.96
N TRP A 82 3.70 -1.39 5.26
CA TRP A 82 3.68 -0.06 4.64
C TRP A 82 5.02 0.65 4.77
N GLY A 83 5.41 1.38 3.73
CA GLY A 83 6.69 2.09 3.67
C GLY A 83 7.34 2.00 2.30
N VAL A 84 8.59 2.46 2.22
CA VAL A 84 9.38 2.44 0.99
C VAL A 84 10.55 1.46 1.14
N TYR A 85 10.79 0.69 0.08
CA TYR A 85 11.86 -0.28 0.02
C TYR A 85 12.67 -0.08 -1.25
N LEU A 86 13.97 -0.33 -1.18
CA LEU A 86 14.83 -0.48 -2.34
C LEU A 86 15.11 -1.97 -2.57
N LEU A 87 14.65 -2.47 -3.71
CA LEU A 87 14.98 -3.80 -4.18
C LEU A 87 16.23 -3.72 -5.04
N ASN A 88 17.29 -4.42 -4.64
CA ASN A 88 18.55 -4.50 -5.36
C ASN A 88 18.76 -5.90 -5.91
N PHE A 89 19.03 -5.98 -7.21
CA PHE A 89 19.48 -7.18 -7.87
C PHE A 89 20.97 -7.08 -8.14
N SER A 90 21.73 -8.06 -7.69
CA SER A 90 23.18 -8.09 -7.82
C SER A 90 23.66 -9.38 -8.47
N VAL A 91 24.67 -9.23 -9.32
CA VAL A 91 25.32 -10.30 -10.07
C VAL A 91 26.81 -10.23 -9.83
N TYR A 92 27.45 -11.39 -9.66
CA TYR A 92 28.91 -11.49 -9.62
C TYR A 92 29.42 -12.66 -10.44
N ILE A 93 30.57 -12.46 -11.09
CA ILE A 93 31.21 -13.45 -11.96
C ILE A 93 32.60 -13.76 -11.42
N VAL A 94 32.81 -15.05 -11.11
CA VAL A 94 34.12 -15.60 -10.79
C VAL A 94 34.67 -16.27 -12.05
N THR A 95 35.91 -15.94 -12.42
CA THR A 95 36.59 -16.51 -13.58
C THR A 95 37.51 -17.67 -13.18
N TYR A 96 37.90 -18.49 -14.15
CA TYR A 96 38.92 -19.52 -13.94
C TYR A 96 40.32 -18.94 -13.73
N ASP A 97 40.61 -17.78 -14.33
CA ASP A 97 41.86 -17.07 -14.09
C ASP A 97 41.77 -16.30 -12.76
N PRO A 98 42.57 -16.65 -11.74
CA PRO A 98 42.58 -15.96 -10.45
C PRO A 98 43.17 -14.54 -10.53
N LYS A 99 43.88 -14.18 -11.62
CA LYS A 99 44.37 -12.83 -11.86
C LYS A 99 43.27 -11.86 -12.29
N ILE A 100 42.14 -12.38 -12.75
CA ILE A 100 41.00 -11.55 -13.16
C ILE A 100 40.13 -11.29 -11.93
N PRO A 101 39.92 -10.02 -11.56
CA PRO A 101 39.15 -9.68 -10.38
C PRO A 101 37.67 -10.02 -10.58
N LEU A 102 37.01 -10.36 -9.47
CA LEU A 102 35.56 -10.57 -9.39
C LEU A 102 34.81 -9.41 -10.06
N LYS A 103 34.09 -9.71 -11.14
CA LYS A 103 33.23 -8.72 -11.80
C LYS A 103 31.88 -8.69 -11.09
N LYS A 104 31.37 -7.49 -10.83
CA LYS A 104 30.06 -7.26 -10.21
C LYS A 104 29.24 -6.30 -11.05
N GLY A 105 27.94 -6.50 -11.09
CA GLY A 105 26.97 -5.58 -11.67
C GLY A 105 25.69 -5.64 -10.85
N SER A 106 24.97 -4.53 -10.79
CA SER A 106 23.70 -4.46 -10.05
C SER A 106 22.76 -3.44 -10.67
N ASP A 107 21.47 -3.65 -10.48
CA ASP A 107 20.43 -2.67 -10.73
C ASP A 107 19.49 -2.62 -9.51
N SER A 108 18.77 -1.52 -9.35
CA SER A 108 17.84 -1.34 -8.24
C SER A 108 16.62 -0.55 -8.63
N MET A 109 15.52 -0.82 -7.94
CA MET A 109 14.29 -0.05 -8.05
C MET A 109 13.66 0.20 -6.68
N TYR A 110 12.87 1.26 -6.59
CA TYR A 110 12.07 1.53 -5.39
C TYR A 110 10.71 0.85 -5.49
N ILE A 111 10.23 0.37 -4.35
CA ILE A 111 8.90 -0.20 -4.14
C ILE A 111 8.24 0.61 -3.03
N SER A 112 7.07 1.17 -3.27
CA SER A 112 6.28 1.89 -2.28
C SER A 112 5.03 1.07 -1.93
N VAL A 113 4.93 0.65 -0.68
CA VAL A 113 3.75 -0.05 -0.15
C VAL A 113 2.85 0.97 0.52
N VAL A 114 1.79 1.35 -0.19
CA VAL A 114 0.85 2.42 0.20
C VAL A 114 -0.45 1.84 0.75
N ARG A 115 -1.22 2.69 1.42
CA ARG A 115 -2.56 2.33 1.92
C ARG A 115 -3.58 2.49 0.80
N SER A 116 -4.47 1.52 0.67
CA SER A 116 -5.69 1.67 -0.10
C SER A 116 -6.62 2.70 0.57
N PRO A 117 -7.37 3.51 -0.19
CA PRO A 117 -8.43 4.34 0.37
C PRO A 117 -9.48 3.47 1.08
N LEU A 118 -9.98 3.92 2.23
CA LEU A 118 -11.13 3.29 2.88
C LEU A 118 -12.36 3.43 1.99
N GLN A 119 -13.20 2.40 1.97
CA GLN A 119 -14.46 2.41 1.23
C GLN A 119 -15.61 2.64 2.21
N ALA A 120 -16.24 3.81 2.13
CA ALA A 120 -17.44 4.12 2.89
C ALA A 120 -18.67 3.76 2.06
N VAL A 121 -19.52 2.87 2.57
CA VAL A 121 -20.73 2.41 1.88
C VAL A 121 -21.91 2.48 2.82
N ILE A 122 -22.89 3.31 2.46
CA ILE A 122 -24.22 3.36 3.07
C ILE A 122 -25.21 2.97 1.95
N PRO A 123 -25.87 1.80 2.04
CA PRO A 123 -26.80 1.36 1.02
C PRO A 123 -28.10 2.18 1.08
N GLY A 124 -28.70 2.41 -0.08
CA GLY A 124 -29.94 3.18 -0.23
C GLY A 124 -29.76 4.41 -1.11
N ASP A 125 -30.84 5.16 -1.27
CA ASP A 125 -30.82 6.40 -2.03
C ASP A 125 -30.16 7.53 -1.25
N THR A 126 -29.49 8.45 -1.96
CA THR A 126 -28.88 9.64 -1.35
C THR A 126 -29.90 10.65 -0.85
N ASN A 127 -31.12 10.62 -1.42
CA ASN A 127 -32.25 11.44 -1.00
C ASN A 127 -33.38 10.54 -0.56
N ILE A 128 -33.75 10.62 0.72
CA ILE A 128 -34.79 9.78 1.31
C ILE A 128 -35.85 10.70 1.91
N THR A 129 -37.13 10.42 1.67
CA THR A 129 -38.24 11.06 2.38
C THR A 129 -38.83 10.05 3.34
N VAL A 130 -38.86 10.39 4.63
CA VAL A 130 -39.42 9.55 5.71
C VAL A 130 -40.59 10.27 6.35
N ASN A 131 -41.60 9.53 6.82
CA ASN A 131 -42.66 10.13 7.62
C ASN A 131 -42.14 10.43 9.02
N PHE A 132 -42.79 11.38 9.70
CA PHE A 132 -42.41 11.77 11.07
C PHE A 132 -42.48 10.61 12.08
N THR A 133 -43.33 9.61 11.84
CA THR A 133 -43.49 8.44 12.71
C THR A 133 -42.54 7.29 12.37
N ASP A 134 -41.84 7.39 11.25
CA ASP A 134 -41.01 6.30 10.74
C ASP A 134 -39.57 6.50 11.21
N GLY A 135 -38.96 5.44 11.71
CA GLY A 135 -37.53 5.46 12.01
C GLY A 135 -36.68 5.41 10.74
N LEU A 136 -35.55 6.10 10.75
CA LEU A 136 -34.52 6.03 9.70
C LEU A 136 -33.31 5.26 10.22
N THR A 137 -32.88 4.22 9.49
CA THR A 137 -31.63 3.51 9.78
C THR A 137 -30.64 3.68 8.64
N LEU A 138 -29.47 4.24 8.94
CA LEU A 138 -28.32 4.33 8.04
C LEU A 138 -27.31 3.25 8.41
N ASN A 139 -26.95 2.41 7.45
CA ASN A 139 -26.15 1.20 7.70
C ASN A 139 -24.80 1.24 6.96
N GLY A 140 -23.75 1.60 7.68
CA GLY A 140 -22.37 1.62 7.20
C GLY A 140 -21.64 0.26 7.22
N ASN A 141 -22.28 -0.87 7.57
CA ASN A 141 -21.60 -2.17 7.71
C ASN A 141 -20.98 -2.70 6.41
N MET A 142 -21.38 -2.17 5.26
CA MET A 142 -20.78 -2.53 3.97
C MET A 142 -19.48 -1.75 3.69
N SER A 143 -19.11 -0.82 4.57
CA SER A 143 -17.83 -0.12 4.50
C SER A 143 -16.66 -1.07 4.76
N SER A 144 -15.47 -0.76 4.26
CA SER A 144 -14.30 -1.62 4.40
C SER A 144 -12.96 -0.88 4.34
N ASP A 145 -11.96 -1.41 5.04
CA ASP A 145 -10.55 -1.21 4.72
C ASP A 145 -10.14 -2.28 3.69
N PRO A 146 -9.82 -1.91 2.43
CA PRO A 146 -9.41 -2.87 1.42
C PRO A 146 -8.11 -3.58 1.75
N ASP A 147 -7.26 -3.07 2.64
CA ASP A 147 -5.97 -3.68 3.01
C ASP A 147 -6.05 -4.59 4.24
N ALA A 148 -7.18 -4.61 4.97
CA ALA A 148 -7.36 -5.43 6.15
C ALA A 148 -7.81 -6.87 5.80
N GLU A 149 -7.42 -7.85 6.63
CA GLU A 149 -7.94 -9.23 6.51
C GLU A 149 -9.43 -9.27 6.86
N ASN A 150 -9.80 -8.66 7.99
CA ASN A 150 -11.18 -8.38 8.32
C ASN A 150 -11.52 -6.94 7.87
N PRO A 151 -12.44 -6.76 6.90
CA PRO A 151 -12.72 -5.46 6.30
C PRO A 151 -13.17 -4.37 7.29
N LEU A 152 -13.77 -4.73 8.42
CA LEU A 152 -14.25 -3.78 9.44
C LEU A 152 -13.25 -3.55 10.57
N GLU A 153 -12.16 -4.31 10.61
CA GLU A 153 -11.19 -4.24 11.71
C GLU A 153 -10.48 -2.89 11.73
N GLY A 154 -10.47 -2.24 12.89
CA GLY A 154 -9.84 -0.94 13.08
C GLY A 154 -10.57 0.24 12.42
N LEU A 155 -11.72 0.02 11.78
CA LEU A 155 -12.55 1.10 11.26
C LEU A 155 -13.26 1.83 12.41
N HIS A 156 -13.28 3.16 12.31
CA HIS A 156 -14.03 4.04 13.20
C HIS A 156 -15.12 4.75 12.40
N PHE A 157 -16.34 4.71 12.92
CA PHE A 157 -17.51 5.32 12.30
C PHE A 157 -17.90 6.58 13.06
N PHE A 158 -18.18 7.64 12.32
CA PHE A 158 -18.63 8.92 12.84
C PHE A 158 -19.79 9.41 11.99
N TRP A 159 -20.89 9.78 12.65
CA TRP A 159 -22.05 10.34 11.99
C TRP A 159 -22.12 11.84 12.22
N TYR A 160 -22.44 12.57 11.16
CA TYR A 160 -22.58 14.02 11.19
C TYR A 160 -23.93 14.40 10.60
N CYS A 161 -24.52 15.48 11.11
CA CYS A 161 -25.77 16.00 10.59
C CYS A 161 -25.72 17.53 10.52
N THR A 162 -26.10 18.04 9.35
CA THR A 162 -26.17 19.47 9.02
C THR A 162 -27.48 19.76 8.30
N THR A 163 -28.02 20.96 8.51
CA THR A 163 -29.14 21.51 7.73
C THR A 163 -28.68 22.35 6.55
N ASP A 164 -27.40 22.72 6.52
CA ASP A 164 -26.77 23.42 5.40
C ASP A 164 -25.94 22.42 4.56
N PRO A 165 -26.29 22.19 3.28
CA PRO A 165 -25.52 21.30 2.41
C PRO A 165 -24.10 21.81 2.13
N ARG A 166 -23.81 23.11 2.32
CA ARG A 166 -22.46 23.68 2.12
C ARG A 166 -21.44 23.17 3.14
N ASN A 167 -21.89 22.56 4.24
CA ASN A 167 -20.99 21.95 5.22
C ASN A 167 -20.40 20.62 4.76
N TYR A 168 -20.82 20.09 3.60
CA TYR A 168 -20.30 18.89 2.98
C TYR A 168 -19.85 19.17 1.55
N ASP A 169 -18.57 18.95 1.24
CA ASP A 169 -18.02 19.16 -0.11
C ASP A 169 -17.78 17.85 -0.88
N GLY A 170 -18.15 16.71 -0.29
CA GLY A 170 -17.93 15.37 -0.85
C GLY A 170 -16.77 14.60 -0.19
N HIS A 171 -15.74 15.29 0.28
CA HIS A 171 -14.54 14.66 0.87
C HIS A 171 -14.24 15.16 2.29
N GLU A 172 -14.71 16.35 2.63
CA GLU A 172 -14.54 17.03 3.90
C GLU A 172 -15.88 17.50 4.47
N ILE A 173 -15.90 17.65 5.79
CA ILE A 173 -17.05 18.14 6.55
C ILE A 173 -16.58 19.30 7.42
N THR A 174 -17.32 20.42 7.39
CA THR A 174 -17.03 21.57 8.24
C THR A 174 -17.59 21.36 9.66
N VAL A 175 -16.85 20.68 10.52
CA VAL A 175 -17.34 20.21 11.84
C VAL A 175 -17.77 21.36 12.77
N GLY A 176 -17.18 22.54 12.64
CA GLY A 176 -17.44 23.70 13.54
C GLY A 176 -18.68 24.54 13.21
N SER A 177 -19.55 24.11 12.29
CA SER A 177 -20.78 24.86 11.97
C SER A 177 -21.85 24.73 13.07
N LYS A 178 -22.68 25.77 13.19
CA LYS A 178 -23.88 25.80 14.05
C LYS A 178 -25.16 25.40 13.32
N GLU A 179 -25.09 25.06 12.04
CA GLU A 179 -26.23 24.62 11.22
C GLU A 179 -26.55 23.14 11.49
N VAL A 180 -26.80 22.81 12.76
CA VAL A 180 -27.00 21.46 13.27
C VAL A 180 -28.44 20.97 13.09
N CYS A 181 -28.64 19.65 13.19
CA CYS A 181 -29.97 19.03 13.05
C CYS A 181 -30.77 18.97 14.35
N LEU A 182 -30.10 18.96 15.51
CA LEU A 182 -30.73 18.89 16.82
C LEU A 182 -30.39 20.13 17.67
N PRO A 183 -31.34 20.69 18.45
CA PRO A 183 -31.08 21.85 19.29
C PRO A 183 -29.98 21.63 20.34
N GLU A 184 -29.77 20.40 20.79
CA GLU A 184 -28.81 20.03 21.83
C GLU A 184 -27.40 19.74 21.27
N GLN A 185 -27.25 19.76 19.94
CA GLN A 185 -25.98 19.47 19.27
C GLN A 185 -25.03 20.66 19.39
N VAL A 186 -23.80 20.42 19.86
CA VAL A 186 -22.78 21.46 20.07
C VAL A 186 -21.97 21.75 18.79
N ASP A 187 -21.81 20.74 17.94
CA ASP A 187 -21.12 20.78 16.65
C ASP A 187 -21.84 19.84 15.66
N LEU A 188 -21.36 19.63 14.43
CA LEU A 188 -22.04 18.75 13.47
C LEU A 188 -22.07 17.26 13.84
N ARG A 189 -21.30 16.81 14.83
CA ARG A 189 -21.10 15.39 15.14
C ARG A 189 -22.18 14.85 16.07
N TRP A 190 -22.72 13.69 15.74
CA TRP A 190 -23.54 12.90 16.66
C TRP A 190 -22.65 12.07 17.58
N THR A 191 -22.33 12.62 18.74
CA THR A 191 -21.42 12.02 19.74
C THR A 191 -21.93 10.69 20.31
N TRP A 192 -23.25 10.47 20.31
CA TRP A 192 -23.88 9.22 20.76
C TRP A 192 -23.81 8.09 19.71
N ALA A 193 -23.56 8.41 18.43
CA ALA A 193 -23.52 7.45 17.33
C ALA A 193 -22.06 7.14 16.93
N SER A 194 -21.48 6.11 17.55
CA SER A 194 -20.08 5.69 17.31
C SER A 194 -19.95 4.34 16.58
N GLY A 195 -21.06 3.77 16.13
CA GLY A 195 -21.12 2.49 15.43
C GLY A 195 -21.34 2.64 13.92
N PRO A 196 -21.17 1.54 13.17
CA PRO A 196 -21.46 1.51 11.74
C PRO A 196 -22.96 1.63 11.45
N ILE A 197 -23.83 1.44 12.44
CA ILE A 197 -25.29 1.60 12.29
C ILE A 197 -25.72 2.81 13.09
N LEU A 198 -26.50 3.66 12.45
CA LEU A 198 -27.17 4.80 13.03
C LEU A 198 -28.67 4.63 12.85
N THR A 199 -29.42 4.76 13.94
CA THR A 199 -30.88 4.73 13.93
C THR A 199 -31.43 6.01 14.54
N LEU A 200 -32.32 6.67 13.79
CA LEU A 200 -33.12 7.81 14.22
C LEU A 200 -34.56 7.32 14.38
N LEU A 201 -35.18 7.66 15.51
CA LEU A 201 -36.55 7.27 15.86
C LEU A 201 -37.45 8.49 15.95
#